data_AF-A0A523WYT2-F1
#
_entry.id   AF-A0A523WYT2-F1
#
_cell.length_a   1.000
_cell.length_b   1.000
_cell.length_c   1.000
_cell.angle_alpha   90.00
_cell.angle_beta   90.00
_cell.angle_gamma   90.00
#
_symmetry.space_group_name_H-M   'P 1'
#
loop_
_entity.id
_entity.type
_entity.pdbx_description
1 polymer ?
#
loop_
_entity_poly.entity_id
_entity_poly.type
_entity_poly.pdbx_seq_one_letter_code
_entity_poly.pdbx_strand_id
1 'polypeptide(L)'
;MTLSYSIQRLMYLLEKVIVYLAYSLLYPAFVYFLAVVGTPSIRETLDLTVLGHAMAGFWLWLFALGALSLLCGTLFLESNRALSASGALILTQYVMTRLGDLGNLAFLKDLSLFNYLSAGTILQQGGMLMNELSIVVGVGLIALLCALHIPEEGAGVLGEQGQQPKDADRGTQ
;
A
#
# COMPACT_ATOMS: atom_id res chain seq x y z
N MET A 1 -21.73 -7.14 -18.33
CA MET A 1 -20.68 -7.93 -19.01
C MET A 1 -20.10 -8.88 -17.99
N THR A 2 -20.42 -10.17 -18.13
CA THR A 2 -20.04 -11.26 -17.23
C THR A 2 -18.56 -11.59 -17.35
N LEU A 3 -17.80 -11.39 -16.27
CA LEU A 3 -16.38 -11.73 -16.16
C LEU A 3 -16.24 -13.27 -16.02
N SER A 4 -16.26 -14.00 -17.13
CA SER A 4 -16.23 -15.48 -17.08
C SER A 4 -14.84 -16.11 -16.97
N TYR A 5 -13.78 -15.35 -16.68
CA TYR A 5 -12.44 -15.93 -16.52
C TYR A 5 -11.69 -15.28 -15.35
N SER A 6 -11.62 -16.00 -14.23
CA SER A 6 -10.73 -15.71 -13.09
C SER A 6 -9.29 -15.41 -13.54
N ILE A 7 -8.83 -16.08 -14.61
CA ILE A 7 -7.52 -15.87 -15.24
C ILE A 7 -7.39 -14.44 -15.80
N GLN A 8 -8.42 -13.90 -16.45
CA GLN A 8 -8.38 -12.56 -17.06
C GLN A 8 -8.37 -11.45 -16.00
N ARG A 9 -9.00 -11.67 -14.84
CA ARG A 9 -8.98 -10.75 -13.69
C ARG A 9 -7.60 -10.67 -13.04
N LEU A 10 -6.94 -11.82 -12.85
CA LEU A 10 -5.60 -11.88 -12.26
C LEU A 10 -4.59 -11.13 -13.14
N MET A 11 -4.65 -11.33 -14.46
CA MET A 11 -3.79 -10.61 -15.40
C MET A 11 -4.03 -9.09 -15.35
N TYR A 12 -5.30 -8.67 -15.27
CA TYR A 12 -5.64 -7.24 -15.17
C TYR A 12 -5.10 -6.60 -13.88
N LEU A 13 -5.30 -7.23 -12.72
CA LEU A 13 -4.79 -6.72 -11.45
C LEU A 13 -3.26 -6.69 -11.43
N LEU A 14 -2.61 -7.73 -11.95
CA LEU A 14 -1.16 -7.79 -12.03
C LEU A 14 -0.60 -6.69 -12.95
N GLU A 15 -1.23 -6.44 -14.10
CA GLU A 15 -0.86 -5.34 -14.99
C GLU A 15 -0.93 -4.00 -14.26
N LYS A 16 -2.02 -3.74 -13.51
CA LYS A 16 -2.16 -2.50 -12.72
C LYS A 16 -1.09 -2.38 -11.63
N VAL A 17 -0.75 -3.47 -10.95
CA VAL A 17 0.33 -3.50 -9.94
C VAL A 17 1.67 -3.19 -10.59
N ILE A 18 1.98 -3.80 -11.73
CA ILE A 18 3.25 -3.58 -12.45
C ILE A 18 3.35 -2.13 -12.90
N VAL A 19 2.27 -1.57 -13.47
CA VAL A 19 2.21 -0.17 -13.88
C VAL A 19 2.41 0.75 -12.68
N TYR A 20 1.69 0.52 -11.58
CA TYR A 20 1.87 1.26 -10.33
C TYR A 20 3.32 1.18 -9.83
N LEU A 21 3.90 -0.01 -9.82
CA LEU A 21 5.25 -0.25 -9.33
C LEU A 21 6.30 0.48 -10.21
N ALA A 22 6.11 0.48 -11.53
CA ALA A 22 6.95 1.23 -12.46
C ALA A 22 6.84 2.75 -12.22
N TYR A 23 5.63 3.28 -12.04
CA TYR A 23 5.42 4.69 -11.70
C TYR A 23 5.98 5.04 -10.31
N SER A 24 5.90 4.12 -9.36
CA SER A 24 6.42 4.33 -8.00
C SER A 24 7.94 4.50 -7.98
N LEU A 25 8.67 3.99 -8.99
CA LEU A 25 10.11 4.18 -9.16
C LEU A 25 10.49 5.62 -9.51
N LEU A 26 9.55 6.39 -10.07
CA LEU A 26 9.77 7.80 -10.41
C LEU A 26 10.00 8.66 -9.16
N TYR A 27 9.34 8.34 -8.04
CA TYR A 27 9.49 9.06 -6.77
C TYR A 27 10.92 8.96 -6.19
N PRO A 28 11.49 7.77 -5.91
CA PRO A 28 12.86 7.66 -5.43
C PRO A 28 13.87 8.21 -6.45
N ALA A 29 13.63 8.07 -7.75
CA ALA A 29 14.49 8.69 -8.77
C ALA A 29 14.49 10.23 -8.67
N PHE A 30 13.32 10.83 -8.44
CA PHE A 30 13.20 12.27 -8.25
C PHE A 30 13.85 12.75 -6.95
N VAL A 31 13.66 12.03 -5.84
CA VAL A 31 14.32 12.32 -4.56
C VAL A 31 15.84 12.18 -4.68
N TYR A 32 16.33 11.16 -5.37
CA TYR A 32 17.76 10.98 -5.65
C TYR A 32 18.33 12.17 -6.42
N PHE A 33 17.63 12.61 -7.48
CA PHE A 33 18.04 13.78 -8.26
C PHE A 33 18.13 15.04 -7.39
N LEU A 34 17.10 15.30 -6.57
CA LEU A 34 17.10 16.44 -5.65
C LEU A 34 18.23 16.35 -4.61
N ALA A 35 18.51 15.16 -4.08
CA ALA A 35 19.59 14.95 -3.11
C ALA A 35 20.96 15.26 -3.74
N VAL A 36 21.24 14.74 -4.94
CA VAL A 36 22.52 14.98 -5.63
C VAL A 36 22.70 16.45 -5.99
N VAL A 37 21.65 17.12 -6.45
CA VAL A 37 21.71 18.55 -6.81
C VAL A 37 21.75 19.46 -5.58
N GLY A 38 21.09 19.08 -4.49
CA GLY A 38 21.00 19.87 -3.25
C GLY A 38 22.21 19.75 -2.32
N THR A 39 22.89 18.59 -2.31
CA THR A 39 24.10 18.34 -1.51
C THR A 39 25.19 19.41 -1.66
N PRO A 40 25.60 19.83 -2.88
CA PRO A 40 26.64 20.87 -3.04
C PRO A 40 26.23 22.23 -2.45
N SER A 41 24.93 22.52 -2.31
CA SER A 41 24.45 23.75 -1.68
C SER A 41 24.64 23.77 -0.16
N ILE A 42 24.66 22.60 0.49
CA ILE A 42 24.78 22.45 1.95
C ILE A 42 26.25 22.21 2.38
N ARG A 43 27.15 21.97 1.41
CA ARG A 43 28.58 21.65 1.64
C ARG A 43 28.80 20.42 2.53
N GLU A 44 27.87 19.47 2.48
CA GLU A 44 27.94 18.23 3.23
C GLU A 44 28.36 17.09 2.30
N THR A 45 29.00 16.05 2.86
CA THR A 45 29.37 14.86 2.09
C THR A 45 28.21 13.88 2.09
N LEU A 46 27.70 13.55 0.91
CA LEU A 46 26.63 12.58 0.75
C LEU A 46 27.23 11.21 0.37
N ASP A 47 26.98 10.21 1.21
CA ASP A 47 27.29 8.82 0.88
C ASP A 47 26.23 8.26 -0.08
N LEU A 48 26.62 8.08 -1.34
CA LEU A 48 25.76 7.56 -2.40
C LEU A 48 25.32 6.11 -2.13
N THR A 49 26.12 5.33 -1.41
CA THR A 49 25.78 3.95 -1.06
C THR A 49 24.64 3.93 -0.06
N VAL A 50 24.68 4.75 0.99
CA VAL A 50 23.61 4.86 1.97
C VAL A 50 22.34 5.42 1.33
N LEU A 51 22.48 6.44 0.47
CA LEU A 51 21.34 6.98 -0.28
C LEU A 51 20.68 5.90 -1.16
N GLY A 52 21.47 5.08 -1.85
CA GLY A 52 20.97 3.96 -2.66
C GLY A 52 20.15 2.95 -1.84
N HIS A 53 20.64 2.56 -0.66
CA HIS A 53 19.90 1.67 0.24
C HIS A 53 18.62 2.31 0.77
N ALA A 54 18.65 3.60 1.11
CA ALA A 54 17.46 4.34 1.55
C ALA A 54 16.40 4.45 0.44
N MET A 55 16.83 4.67 -0.82
CA MET A 55 15.93 4.69 -1.98
C MET A 55 15.30 3.32 -2.25
N ALA A 56 16.10 2.25 -2.16
CA ALA A 56 15.59 0.88 -2.29
C ALA A 56 14.59 0.54 -1.18
N GLY A 57 14.88 0.91 0.08
CA GLY A 57 13.97 0.73 1.20
C GLY A 57 12.66 1.48 1.02
N PHE A 58 12.74 2.75 0.61
CA PHE A 58 11.57 3.58 0.32
C PHE A 58 10.71 2.99 -0.81
N TRP A 59 11.32 2.47 -1.87
CA TRP A 59 10.58 1.82 -2.95
C TRP A 59 9.87 0.53 -2.51
N LEU A 60 10.54 -0.32 -1.73
CA LEU A 60 9.92 -1.52 -1.15
C LEU A 60 8.75 -1.17 -0.23
N TRP A 61 8.85 -0.03 0.43
CA TRP A 61 7.79 0.46 1.29
C TRP A 61 6.56 0.92 0.49
N LEU A 62 6.76 1.65 -0.62
CA LEU A 62 5.68 1.97 -1.57
C LEU A 62 5.03 0.70 -2.13
N PHE A 63 5.81 -0.33 -2.43
CA PHE A 63 5.28 -1.63 -2.84
C PHE A 63 4.34 -2.24 -1.78
N ALA A 64 4.77 -2.31 -0.52
CA ALA A 64 3.97 -2.87 0.56
C ALA A 64 2.66 -2.07 0.79
N LEU A 65 2.74 -0.74 0.80
CA LEU A 65 1.57 0.13 0.95
C LEU A 65 0.62 0.04 -0.27
N GLY A 66 1.18 -0.05 -1.48
CA GLY A 66 0.42 -0.25 -2.71
C GLY A 66 -0.34 -1.58 -2.71
N ALA A 67 0.30 -2.66 -2.27
CA ALA A 67 -0.34 -3.98 -2.13
C ALA A 67 -1.47 -3.98 -1.09
N LEU A 68 -1.27 -3.31 0.05
CA LEU A 68 -2.31 -3.13 1.07
C LEU A 68 -3.49 -2.28 0.56
N SER A 69 -3.21 -1.22 -0.19
CA SER A 69 -4.24 -0.38 -0.81
C SER A 69 -5.04 -1.18 -1.84
N LEU A 70 -4.37 -2.02 -2.63
CA LEU A 70 -5.02 -2.89 -3.59
C LEU A 70 -5.90 -3.95 -2.90
N LEU A 71 -5.43 -4.53 -1.79
CA LEU A 71 -6.24 -5.41 -0.94
C LEU A 71 -7.53 -4.71 -0.47
N CYS A 72 -7.44 -3.47 0.00
CA CYS A 72 -8.62 -2.68 0.36
C CYS A 72 -9.53 -2.42 -0.85
N GLY A 73 -8.96 -2.15 -2.02
CA GLY A 73 -9.68 -2.03 -3.29
C GLY A 73 -10.50 -3.27 -3.62
N THR A 74 -9.90 -4.45 -3.46
CA THR A 74 -10.58 -5.74 -3.71
C THR A 74 -11.65 -6.07 -2.66
N LEU A 75 -11.52 -5.56 -1.43
CA LEU A 75 -12.49 -5.81 -0.34
C LEU A 75 -13.72 -4.92 -0.40
N PHE A 76 -13.56 -3.63 -0.68
CA PHE A 76 -14.64 -2.66 -0.53
C PHE A 76 -15.44 -2.39 -1.82
N LEU A 77 -14.92 -2.77 -3.00
CA LEU A 77 -15.49 -2.60 -4.37
C LEU A 77 -15.90 -1.18 -4.79
N GLU A 78 -16.26 -0.31 -3.85
CA GLU A 78 -16.47 1.13 -4.02
C GLU A 78 -15.13 1.87 -3.85
N SER A 79 -14.70 2.56 -4.90
CA SER A 79 -13.43 3.31 -4.91
C SER A 79 -13.29 4.28 -3.73
N ASN A 80 -14.36 4.99 -3.36
CA ASN A 80 -14.33 5.93 -2.24
C ASN A 80 -14.14 5.24 -0.88
N ARG A 81 -14.77 4.07 -0.66
CA ARG A 81 -14.62 3.30 0.58
C ARG A 81 -13.26 2.62 0.66
N ALA A 82 -12.78 2.10 -0.47
CA ALA A 82 -11.45 1.52 -0.55
C ALA A 82 -10.36 2.56 -0.24
N LEU A 83 -10.49 3.78 -0.79
CA LEU A 83 -9.55 4.87 -0.55
C LEU A 83 -9.58 5.35 0.90
N SER A 84 -10.76 5.48 1.51
CA SER A 84 -10.86 5.89 2.91
C SER A 84 -10.32 4.82 3.85
N ALA A 85 -10.58 3.53 3.57
CA ALA A 85 -10.07 2.41 4.36
C ALA A 85 -8.54 2.28 4.26
N SER A 86 -7.98 2.36 3.05
CA SER A 86 -6.53 2.31 2.87
C SER A 86 -5.85 3.53 3.48
N GLY A 87 -6.42 4.73 3.30
CA GLY A 87 -5.94 5.96 3.94
C GLY A 87 -5.96 5.87 5.47
N ALA A 88 -7.05 5.36 6.05
CA ALA A 88 -7.17 5.17 7.50
C ALA A 88 -6.16 4.15 8.04
N LEU A 89 -5.92 3.05 7.33
CA LEU A 89 -4.91 2.06 7.70
C LEU A 89 -3.50 2.65 7.67
N ILE A 90 -3.15 3.38 6.62
CA ILE A 90 -1.84 4.04 6.47
C ILE A 90 -1.66 5.10 7.57
N LEU A 91 -2.68 5.93 7.80
CA LEU A 91 -2.64 6.95 8.84
C LEU A 91 -2.52 6.34 10.24
N THR A 92 -3.23 5.25 10.51
CA THR A 92 -3.16 4.53 11.78
C THR A 92 -1.75 4.00 12.03
N GLN A 93 -1.12 3.39 11.03
CA GLN A 93 0.26 2.93 11.14
C GLN A 93 1.25 4.08 11.40
N TYR A 94 1.06 5.21 10.72
CA TYR A 94 1.87 6.41 10.97
C TYR A 94 1.71 6.93 12.40
N VAL A 95 0.47 7.04 12.89
CA VAL A 95 0.16 7.50 14.26
C VAL A 95 0.72 6.52 15.29
N MET A 96 0.61 5.20 15.07
CA MET A 96 1.19 4.18 15.96
C MET A 96 2.70 4.33 16.09
N THR A 97 3.42 4.57 14.99
CA THR A 97 4.88 4.78 15.06
C THR A 97 5.24 6.03 15.84
N ARG A 98 4.50 7.14 15.63
CA ARG A 98 4.73 8.41 16.35
C ARG A 98 4.39 8.31 17.83
N LEU A 99 3.26 7.70 18.18
CA LEU A 99 2.88 7.48 19.57
C LEU A 99 3.80 6.48 20.27
N GLY A 100 4.25 5.44 19.55
CA GLY A 100 5.23 4.48 20.06
C GLY A 100 6.58 5.13 20.39
N ASP A 101 6.96 6.18 19.66
CA ASP A 101 8.16 6.98 19.92
C ASP A 101 8.03 7.86 21.17
N LEU A 102 6.84 8.44 21.38
CA LEU A 102 6.55 9.29 22.54
C LEU A 102 6.34 8.50 23.84
N GLY A 103 5.77 7.30 23.75
CA GLY A 103 5.41 6.49 24.92
C GLY A 103 6.41 5.39 25.29
N ASN A 104 7.51 5.24 24.53
CA ASN A 104 8.45 4.10 24.64
C ASN A 104 7.74 2.73 24.58
N LEU A 105 6.64 2.66 23.83
CA LEU A 105 5.85 1.45 23.66
C LEU A 105 6.41 0.68 22.44
N ALA A 106 7.49 -0.07 22.66
CA ALA A 106 8.17 -0.82 21.61
C ALA A 106 7.24 -1.74 20.80
N PHE A 107 6.26 -2.37 21.47
CA PHE A 107 5.27 -3.24 20.83
C PHE A 107 4.43 -2.52 19.75
N LEU A 108 4.05 -1.25 19.96
CA LEU A 108 3.28 -0.49 18.97
C LEU A 108 4.11 -0.14 17.74
N LYS A 109 5.43 0.00 17.91
CA LYS A 109 6.35 0.26 16.81
C LYS A 109 6.56 -0.98 15.95
N ASP A 110 6.69 -2.14 16.58
CA ASP A 110 6.89 -3.42 15.88
C ASP A 110 5.69 -3.82 15.00
N LEU A 111 4.49 -3.30 15.31
CA LEU A 111 3.28 -3.55 14.52
C LEU A 111 3.19 -2.70 13.24
N SER A 112 3.97 -1.62 13.15
CA SER A 112 3.86 -0.64 12.05
C SER A 112 4.92 -0.85 10.98
N LEU A 113 4.51 -0.92 9.72
CA LEU A 113 5.45 -0.94 8.58
C LEU A 113 6.33 0.31 8.51
N PHE A 114 5.91 1.42 9.13
CA PHE A 114 6.68 2.68 9.15
C PHE A 114 7.93 2.61 10.03
N ASN A 115 8.02 1.63 10.93
CA ASN A 115 9.18 1.45 11.80
C ASN A 115 10.32 0.68 11.09
N TYR A 116 9.98 -0.16 10.12
CA TYR A 116 10.92 -0.98 9.37
C TYR A 116 11.47 -0.24 8.15
N LEU A 117 12.74 -0.45 7.81
CA LEU A 117 13.42 0.17 6.67
C LEU A 117 13.41 1.71 6.67
N SER A 118 13.33 2.33 7.85
CA SER A 118 13.36 3.78 7.96
C SER A 118 14.73 4.33 7.49
N ALA A 119 14.71 5.48 6.80
CA ALA A 119 15.95 6.12 6.34
C ALA A 119 16.90 6.44 7.52
N GLY A 120 16.36 6.70 8.72
CA GLY A 120 17.15 6.94 9.93
C GLY A 120 17.90 5.70 10.40
N THR A 121 17.25 4.52 10.40
CA THR A 121 17.92 3.25 10.77
C THR A 121 18.97 2.86 9.74
N ILE A 122 18.70 3.06 8.44
CA ILE A 122 19.66 2.80 7.36
C ILE A 122 20.88 3.72 7.47
N LEU A 123 20.67 4.99 7.82
CA LEU A 123 21.76 5.96 8.03
C LEU A 123 22.63 5.60 9.24
N GLN A 124 22.02 5.18 10.35
CA GLN A 124 22.75 4.83 11.58
C GLN A 124 23.56 3.53 11.45
N GLN A 125 23.07 2.56 10.68
CA GLN A 125 23.74 1.27 10.51
C GLN A 125 24.60 1.17 9.24
N GLY A 126 24.51 2.15 8.34
CA GLY A 126 25.30 2.19 7.10
C GLY A 126 24.92 1.10 6.09
N GLY A 127 23.75 0.48 6.22
CA GLY A 127 23.33 -0.65 5.39
C GLY A 127 21.88 -1.04 5.58
N MET A 128 21.41 -1.94 4.72
CA MET A 128 20.03 -2.41 4.73
C MET A 128 19.88 -3.61 5.67
N LEU A 129 19.00 -3.48 6.67
CA LEU A 129 18.68 -4.56 7.59
C LEU A 129 17.89 -5.65 6.87
N MET A 130 18.53 -6.79 6.63
CA MET A 130 17.91 -7.92 5.92
C MET A 130 16.66 -8.47 6.64
N ASN A 131 16.63 -8.38 7.97
CA ASN A 131 15.47 -8.80 8.76
C ASN A 131 14.27 -7.86 8.57
N GLU A 132 14.50 -6.55 8.48
CA GLU A 132 13.44 -5.58 8.23
C GLU A 132 12.94 -5.67 6.78
N LEU A 133 13.86 -5.93 5.85
CA LEU A 133 13.55 -6.14 4.44
C LEU A 133 12.63 -7.34 4.23
N SER A 134 12.90 -8.48 4.88
CA SER A 134 12.06 -9.66 4.76
C SER A 134 10.64 -9.43 5.29
N ILE A 135 10.48 -8.63 6.35
CA ILE A 135 9.18 -8.24 6.90
C ILE A 135 8.40 -7.37 5.90
N VAL A 136 9.00 -6.29 5.40
CA VAL A 136 8.31 -5.37 4.47
C VAL A 136 7.91 -6.08 3.17
N VAL A 137 8.83 -6.86 2.59
CA VAL A 137 8.56 -7.65 1.38
C VAL A 137 7.51 -8.72 1.67
N GLY A 138 7.61 -9.42 2.79
CA GLY A 138 6.67 -10.46 3.20
C GLY A 138 5.24 -9.93 3.34
N VAL A 139 5.05 -8.80 4.03
CA VAL A 139 3.73 -8.18 4.16
C VAL A 139 3.18 -7.74 2.81
N GLY A 140 4.01 -7.14 1.95
CA GLY A 140 3.60 -6.74 0.60
C GLY A 140 3.18 -7.94 -0.26
N LEU A 141 3.95 -9.03 -0.23
CA LEU A 141 3.62 -10.25 -0.97
C LEU A 141 2.35 -10.94 -0.44
N ILE A 142 2.19 -11.04 0.88
CA ILE A 142 0.98 -11.62 1.48
C ILE A 142 -0.24 -10.78 1.13
N ALA A 143 -0.16 -9.45 1.25
CA ALA A 143 -1.26 -8.56 0.88
C ALA A 143 -1.64 -8.71 -0.60
N LEU A 144 -0.63 -8.80 -1.48
CA LEU A 144 -0.84 -9.04 -2.91
C LEU A 144 -1.52 -10.40 -3.16
N LEU A 145 -1.02 -11.48 -2.56
CA LEU A 145 -1.59 -12.83 -2.70
C LEU A 145 -3.04 -12.89 -2.18
N CYS A 146 -3.32 -12.26 -1.04
CA CYS A 146 -4.66 -12.15 -0.49
C CYS A 146 -5.59 -11.40 -1.45
N ALA A 147 -5.14 -10.28 -2.01
CA ALA A 147 -5.96 -9.51 -2.94
C ALA A 147 -6.26 -10.28 -4.24
N LEU A 148 -5.33 -11.12 -4.70
CA LEU A 148 -5.52 -11.98 -5.86
C LEU A 148 -6.48 -13.15 -5.59
N HIS A 149 -6.55 -13.64 -4.36
CA HIS A 149 -7.37 -14.81 -3.99
C HIS A 149 -8.82 -14.50 -3.63
N ILE A 150 -9.22 -13.23 -3.42
CA ILE A 150 -10.60 -12.89 -3.05
C ILE A 150 -11.53 -13.02 -4.29
N PRO A 151 -12.44 -14.01 -4.35
CA PRO A 151 -13.43 -14.10 -5.40
C PRO A 151 -14.52 -13.03 -5.19
N GLU A 152 -15.02 -12.43 -6.27
CA GLU A 152 -16.07 -11.39 -6.24
C GLU A 152 -17.47 -11.92 -5.87
N GLU A 153 -17.60 -13.19 -5.42
CA GLU A 153 -18.88 -13.87 -5.20
C GLU A 153 -19.68 -13.35 -3.98
N GLY A 154 -19.11 -12.46 -3.16
CA GLY A 154 -19.81 -11.84 -2.02
C GLY A 154 -20.60 -10.55 -2.35
N ALA A 155 -20.43 -9.97 -3.53
CA ALA A 155 -20.98 -8.64 -3.86
C ALA A 155 -22.45 -8.66 -4.33
N GLY A 156 -22.99 -9.83 -4.67
CA GLY A 156 -24.35 -9.97 -5.20
C GLY A 156 -25.45 -10.08 -4.15
N VAL A 157 -25.14 -10.44 -2.90
CA VAL A 157 -26.19 -10.83 -1.93
C VAL A 157 -26.67 -9.68 -1.03
N LEU A 158 -25.97 -8.54 -1.01
CA LEU A 158 -26.36 -7.36 -0.22
C LEU A 158 -27.01 -6.22 -1.06
N GLY A 159 -27.07 -6.37 -2.39
CA GLY A 159 -27.67 -5.39 -3.29
C GLY A 159 -29.15 -5.63 -3.64
N GLU A 160 -29.68 -6.83 -3.40
CA GLU A 160 -31.04 -7.24 -3.83
C GLU A 160 -32.09 -7.29 -2.71
N GLN A 161 -31.91 -6.60 -1.58
CA GLN A 161 -32.99 -6.39 -0.59
C GLN A 161 -33.58 -4.97 -0.59
N GLY A 162 -33.18 -4.11 -1.53
CA GLY A 162 -33.59 -2.70 -1.56
C GLY A 162 -34.76 -2.33 -2.48
N GLN A 163 -35.30 -3.24 -3.30
CA GLN A 163 -36.30 -2.86 -4.32
C GLN A 163 -37.41 -3.90 -4.46
N GLN A 164 -38.26 -4.01 -3.43
CA GLN A 164 -39.61 -4.51 -3.65
C GLN A 164 -40.39 -3.48 -4.50
N PRO A 165 -40.95 -3.86 -5.66
CA PRO A 165 -41.87 -2.99 -6.38
C PRO A 165 -43.17 -2.88 -5.57
N LYS A 166 -43.40 -1.70 -5.01
CA LYS A 166 -44.68 -1.33 -4.42
C LYS A 166 -45.65 -0.98 -5.57
N ASP A 167 -46.73 -1.75 -5.62
CA ASP A 167 -48.05 -1.39 -6.17
C ASP A 167 -48.18 -1.21 -7.68
N ALA A 168 -48.26 -2.34 -8.37
CA ALA A 168 -49.14 -2.49 -9.52
C ALA A 168 -50.51 -3.00 -9.01
N ASP A 169 -51.43 -2.09 -8.66
CA ASP A 169 -52.89 -2.30 -8.81
C ASP A 169 -53.65 -0.99 -8.57
N ARG A 170 -53.97 -0.25 -9.64
CA ARG A 170 -55.17 0.57 -9.67
C ARG A 170 -55.90 0.28 -10.97
N GLY A 171 -56.85 -0.64 -10.83
CA GLY A 171 -57.82 -1.06 -11.82
C GLY A 171 -58.40 0.09 -12.64
N THR A 172 -58.48 -0.19 -13.93
CA THR A 172 -59.66 0.06 -14.75
C THR A 172 -60.94 -0.28 -13.99
N GLN A 173 -61.76 0.72 -13.69
CA GLN A 173 -63.20 0.80 -13.97
C GLN A 173 -63.71 2.20 -13.66
#